data_AF-A0A9X2FD77-F1
#
_entry.id   AF-A0A9X2FD77-F1
#
_cell.length_a   1.000
_cell.length_b   1.000
_cell.length_c   1.000
_cell.angle_alpha   90.00
_cell.angle_beta   90.00
_cell.angle_gamma   90.00
#
_symmetry.space_group_name_H-M   'P 1'
#
loop_
_entity.id
_entity.type
_entity.pdbx_description
1 polymer ?
#
loop_
_entity_poly.entity_id
_entity_poly.type
_entity_poly.pdbx_seq_one_letter_code
_entity_poly.pdbx_strand_id
1 'polypeptide(L)'
;MFHERLTICIEAPILAALCLIVLSLAGCGQRNSPEQQPATRHFLAAQEALAKGDKEAAIRSFTASIDAKPNGWAYMERAKLYLDQGNDEAAIADCEAGLAIEPKNEDFKWLLAEAKKPANDRFKGKFAQPPSAKK
;
A
#
# COMPACT_ATOMS: atom_id res chain seq x y z
N MET A 1 -60.20 35.46 28.46
CA MET A 1 -59.83 34.28 27.64
C MET A 1 -58.32 34.32 27.45
N PHE A 2 -57.65 33.63 28.36
CA PHE A 2 -56.23 33.24 28.29
C PHE A 2 -56.12 32.03 27.33
N HIS A 3 -54.92 31.79 26.78
CA HIS A 3 -54.59 30.80 25.74
C HIS A 3 -55.15 31.18 24.36
N GLU A 4 -54.40 31.33 23.27
CA GLU A 4 -53.37 30.43 22.70
C GLU A 4 -52.47 31.17 21.70
N ARG A 5 -51.32 31.75 22.12
CA ARG A 5 -50.35 32.32 21.15
C ARG A 5 -48.89 32.22 21.61
N LEU A 6 -48.53 31.15 22.31
CA LEU A 6 -47.16 30.89 22.75
C LEU A 6 -46.71 29.46 22.38
N THR A 7 -46.63 29.16 21.09
CA THR A 7 -46.08 27.85 20.65
C THR A 7 -45.26 27.88 19.37
N ILE A 8 -44.75 29.03 18.89
CA ILE A 8 -43.99 29.05 17.60
C ILE A 8 -42.60 29.69 17.70
N CYS A 9 -42.25 30.44 18.75
CA CYS A 9 -40.97 31.18 18.76
C CYS A 9 -39.77 30.43 19.37
N ILE A 10 -39.94 29.22 19.91
CA ILE A 10 -38.87 28.53 20.66
C ILE A 10 -38.25 27.34 19.87
N GLU A 11 -38.90 26.85 18.81
CA GLU A 11 -38.42 25.67 18.07
C GLU A 11 -37.34 25.98 17.02
N ALA A 12 -37.37 27.16 16.39
CA ALA A 12 -36.44 27.52 15.31
C ALA A 12 -34.95 27.56 15.72
N PRO A 13 -34.53 28.14 16.87
CA PRO A 13 -33.12 28.16 17.25
C PRO A 13 -32.61 26.79 17.71
N ILE A 14 -33.49 25.97 18.30
CA ILE A 14 -33.15 24.62 18.78
C ILE A 14 -32.94 23.67 17.58
N LEU A 15 -33.79 23.77 16.55
CA LEU A 15 -33.65 22.98 15.33
C LEU A 15 -32.40 23.36 14.52
N ALA A 16 -32.08 24.66 14.45
CA ALA A 16 -30.88 25.15 13.77
C ALA A 16 -29.59 24.74 14.51
N ALA A 17 -29.59 24.77 15.85
CA ALA A 17 -28.47 24.30 16.67
C ALA A 17 -28.26 22.78 16.55
N LEU A 18 -29.33 21.99 16.52
CA LEU A 18 -29.26 20.54 16.26
C LEU A 18 -28.71 20.24 14.86
N CYS A 19 -29.09 21.02 13.84
CA CYS A 19 -28.61 20.83 12.47
C CYS A 19 -27.09 21.06 12.35
N LEU A 20 -26.54 22.05 13.06
CA LEU A 20 -25.09 22.32 13.10
C LEU A 20 -24.30 21.26 13.89
N ILE A 21 -24.90 20.66 14.92
CA ILE A 21 -24.30 19.55 15.69
C ILE A 21 -24.26 18.26 14.85
N VAL A 22 -25.30 17.98 14.06
CA VAL A 22 -25.33 16.83 13.13
C VAL A 22 -24.31 17.00 11.99
N LEU A 23 -24.11 18.21 11.48
CA LEU A 23 -23.10 18.51 10.45
C LEU A 23 -21.65 18.40 10.96
N SER A 24 -21.41 18.65 12.26
CA SER A 24 -20.10 18.47 12.88
C SER A 24 -19.82 17.01 13.27
N LEU A 25 -20.86 16.21 13.56
CA LEU A 25 -20.74 14.75 13.71
C LEU A 25 -20.59 13.99 12.39
N ALA A 26 -20.94 14.61 11.25
CA ALA A 26 -20.62 14.08 9.92
C ALA A 26 -19.13 14.29 9.52
N GLY A 27 -18.35 15.01 10.34
CA GLY A 27 -17.00 15.46 10.00
C GLY A 27 -15.84 14.60 10.53
N CYS A 28 -16.07 13.61 11.40
CA CYS A 28 -14.96 12.90 12.07
C CYS A 28 -15.05 11.39 11.86
N GLY A 29 -14.79 10.97 10.63
CA GLY A 29 -14.56 9.57 10.28
C GLY A 29 -13.54 9.50 9.18
N GLN A 30 -12.28 9.84 9.46
CA GLN A 30 -11.16 9.39 8.62
C GLN A 30 -11.27 7.86 8.58
N ARG A 31 -11.78 7.36 7.46
CA ARG A 31 -11.98 5.94 7.20
C ARG A 31 -10.60 5.29 7.11
N ASN A 32 -10.05 4.89 8.25
CA ASN A 32 -8.84 4.08 8.36
C ASN A 32 -9.09 2.61 7.95
N SER A 33 -9.92 2.38 6.93
CA SER A 33 -10.00 1.08 6.28
C SER A 33 -8.70 0.85 5.49
N PRO A 34 -8.08 -0.34 5.50
CA PRO A 34 -6.87 -0.63 4.73
C PRO A 34 -7.01 -0.26 3.24
N GLU A 35 -8.23 -0.36 2.71
CA GLU A 35 -8.62 -0.01 1.35
C GLU A 35 -8.46 1.48 1.00
N GLN A 36 -8.50 2.39 1.99
CA GLN A 36 -8.42 3.84 1.77
C GLN A 36 -7.03 4.42 2.00
N GLN A 37 -6.05 3.61 2.41
CA GLN A 37 -4.66 4.07 2.47
C GLN A 37 -4.10 4.15 1.04
N PRO A 38 -3.54 5.31 0.63
CA PRO A 38 -3.03 5.50 -0.72
C PRO A 38 -1.99 4.42 -1.08
N ALA A 39 -1.16 4.02 -0.13
CA ALA A 39 -0.18 2.94 -0.31
C ALA A 39 -0.81 1.60 -0.72
N THR A 40 -1.91 1.19 -0.08
CA THR A 40 -2.63 -0.05 -0.40
C THR A 40 -3.23 0.02 -1.80
N ARG A 41 -3.87 1.14 -2.15
CA ARG A 41 -4.46 1.33 -3.48
C ARG A 41 -3.39 1.24 -4.57
N HIS A 42 -2.24 1.88 -4.37
CA HIS A 42 -1.11 1.80 -5.28
C HIS A 42 -0.54 0.38 -5.38
N PHE A 43 -0.46 -0.35 -4.27
CA PHE A 43 -0.01 -1.74 -4.26
C PHE A 43 -0.97 -2.65 -5.06
N LEU A 44 -2.27 -2.51 -4.86
CA LEU A 44 -3.29 -3.27 -5.61
C LEU A 44 -3.25 -2.93 -7.10
N ALA A 45 -3.08 -1.65 -7.46
CA ALA A 45 -2.90 -1.24 -8.85
C ALA A 45 -1.64 -1.86 -9.48
N ALA A 46 -0.56 -2.02 -8.71
CA ALA A 46 0.64 -2.69 -9.17
C ALA A 46 0.38 -4.18 -9.46
N GLN A 47 -0.35 -4.87 -8.57
CA GLN A 47 -0.73 -6.27 -8.78
C GLN A 47 -1.65 -6.45 -10.00
N GLU A 48 -2.60 -5.54 -10.21
CA GLU A 48 -3.46 -5.54 -11.39
C GLU A 48 -2.65 -5.35 -12.68
N ALA A 49 -1.67 -4.45 -12.66
CA ALA A 49 -0.75 -4.25 -13.79
C ALA A 49 0.08 -5.51 -14.07
N LEU A 50 0.58 -6.20 -13.03
CA LEU A 50 1.26 -7.49 -13.18
C LEU A 50 0.36 -8.57 -13.79
N ALA A 51 -0.91 -8.64 -13.36
CA ALA A 51 -1.88 -9.58 -13.93
C ALA A 51 -2.15 -9.31 -15.42
N LYS A 52 -2.00 -8.05 -15.86
CA LYS A 52 -2.09 -7.63 -17.27
C LYS A 52 -0.76 -7.77 -18.03
N GLY A 53 0.33 -8.11 -17.35
CA GLY A 53 1.68 -8.18 -17.91
C GLY A 53 2.38 -6.83 -18.12
N ASP A 54 1.79 -5.72 -17.64
CA ASP A 54 2.36 -4.38 -17.75
C ASP A 54 3.34 -4.14 -16.59
N LYS A 55 4.59 -4.58 -16.79
CA LYS A 55 5.66 -4.51 -15.76
C LYS A 55 6.02 -3.06 -15.46
N GLU A 56 6.00 -2.17 -16.45
CA GLU A 56 6.32 -0.76 -16.28
C GLU A 56 5.26 -0.05 -15.42
N ALA A 57 3.96 -0.31 -15.66
CA ALA A 57 2.89 0.21 -14.81
C ALA A 57 2.93 -0.37 -13.40
N ALA A 58 3.31 -1.65 -13.26
CA ALA A 58 3.51 -2.25 -11.95
C ALA A 58 4.63 -1.55 -11.17
N ILE A 59 5.79 -1.31 -11.78
CA ILE A 59 6.92 -0.59 -11.14
C ILE A 59 6.51 0.82 -10.70
N ARG A 60 5.81 1.58 -11.56
CA ARG A 60 5.30 2.91 -11.20
C ARG A 60 4.36 2.85 -10.00
N SER A 61 3.47 1.86 -9.97
CA SER A 61 2.49 1.70 -8.91
C SER A 61 3.13 1.22 -7.60
N PHE A 62 4.11 0.32 -7.65
CA PHE A 62 4.90 -0.04 -6.46
C PHE A 62 5.70 1.15 -5.93
N THR A 63 6.26 1.98 -6.81
CA THR A 63 6.95 3.22 -6.41
C THR A 63 6.01 4.15 -5.66
N ALA A 64 4.83 4.44 -6.22
CA ALA A 64 3.83 5.26 -5.53
C ALA A 64 3.35 4.63 -4.20
N SER A 65 3.31 3.29 -4.11
CA SER A 65 2.99 2.59 -2.86
C SER A 65 4.06 2.82 -1.79
N ILE A 66 5.34 2.67 -2.18
CA ILE A 66 6.51 2.88 -1.32
C ILE A 66 6.59 4.33 -0.86
N ASP A 67 6.39 5.29 -1.78
CA ASP A 67 6.41 6.73 -1.46
C ASP A 67 5.31 7.12 -0.48
N ALA A 68 4.11 6.52 -0.62
CA ALA A 68 3.00 6.74 0.30
C ALA A 68 3.23 6.09 1.66
N LYS A 69 3.75 4.85 1.68
CA LYS A 69 4.13 4.14 2.90
C LYS A 69 5.14 3.02 2.58
N PRO A 70 6.40 3.16 3.00
CA PRO A 70 7.41 2.11 2.80
C PRO A 70 6.96 0.80 3.44
N ASN A 71 7.02 -0.29 2.67
CA ASN A 71 6.67 -1.63 3.15
C ASN A 71 7.49 -2.69 2.42
N GLY A 72 7.83 -3.78 3.12
CA GLY A 72 8.67 -4.84 2.58
C GLY A 72 8.10 -5.49 1.32
N TRP A 73 6.80 -5.78 1.28
CA TRP A 73 6.19 -6.42 0.11
C TRP A 73 6.36 -5.63 -1.18
N ALA A 74 6.14 -4.32 -1.16
CA ALA A 74 6.30 -3.48 -2.34
C ALA A 74 7.76 -3.42 -2.82
N TYR A 75 8.73 -3.33 -1.90
CA TYR A 75 10.15 -3.42 -2.24
C TYR A 75 10.51 -4.77 -2.87
N MET A 76 10.04 -5.88 -2.30
CA MET A 76 10.34 -7.21 -2.81
C MET A 76 9.77 -7.44 -4.22
N GLU A 77 8.51 -7.06 -4.46
CA GLU A 77 7.91 -7.21 -5.79
C GLU A 77 8.58 -6.31 -6.82
N ARG A 78 8.93 -5.07 -6.46
CA ARG A 78 9.66 -4.18 -7.37
C ARG A 78 11.08 -4.66 -7.66
N ALA A 79 11.79 -5.19 -6.67
CA ALA A 79 13.11 -5.81 -6.85
C ALA A 79 13.07 -6.97 -7.86
N LYS A 80 12.06 -7.86 -7.77
CA LYS A 80 11.89 -8.96 -8.73
C LYS A 80 11.68 -8.45 -10.14
N LEU A 81 10.91 -7.38 -10.32
CA LEU A 81 10.69 -6.77 -11.64
C LEU A 81 11.96 -6.13 -12.19
N TYR A 82 12.75 -5.48 -11.35
CA TYR A 82 14.03 -4.94 -11.78
C TYR A 82 15.02 -6.03 -12.20
N LEU A 83 15.07 -7.17 -11.50
CA LEU A 83 15.89 -8.31 -11.93
C LEU A 83 15.46 -8.89 -13.27
N ASP A 84 14.15 -8.94 -13.53
CA ASP A 84 13.61 -9.37 -14.82
C ASP A 84 13.95 -8.38 -15.96
N GLN A 85 14.02 -7.09 -15.65
CA GLN A 85 14.49 -6.05 -16.58
C GLN A 85 16.02 -5.96 -16.70
N GLY A 86 16.78 -6.74 -15.92
CA GLY A 86 18.24 -6.69 -15.87
C GLY A 86 18.81 -5.46 -15.16
N ASN A 87 17.99 -4.73 -14.39
CA ASN A 87 18.41 -3.61 -13.57
C ASN A 87 18.80 -4.11 -12.16
N ASP A 88 19.99 -4.69 -12.09
CA ASP A 88 20.46 -5.38 -10.89
C ASP A 88 20.75 -4.41 -9.75
N GLU A 89 21.26 -3.22 -10.06
CA GLU A 89 21.56 -2.19 -9.08
C GLU A 89 20.29 -1.72 -8.36
N ALA A 90 19.20 -1.48 -9.11
CA ALA A 90 17.92 -1.09 -8.51
C ALA A 90 17.30 -2.22 -7.69
N ALA A 91 17.42 -3.47 -8.16
CA ALA A 91 16.93 -4.63 -7.41
C ALA A 91 17.67 -4.83 -6.09
N ILE A 92 19.00 -4.66 -6.07
CA ILE A 92 19.82 -4.74 -4.86
C ILE A 92 19.42 -3.64 -3.88
N ALA A 93 19.26 -2.40 -4.35
CA ALA A 93 18.84 -1.28 -3.52
C ALA A 93 17.46 -1.55 -2.86
N ASP A 94 16.50 -2.07 -3.62
CA ASP A 94 15.19 -2.45 -3.08
C ASP A 94 15.28 -3.61 -2.07
N CYS A 95 16.15 -4.59 -2.31
CA CYS A 95 16.39 -5.66 -1.34
C CYS A 95 17.00 -5.13 -0.03
N GLU A 96 17.94 -4.19 -0.11
CA GLU A 96 18.56 -3.56 1.06
C GLU A 96 17.57 -2.70 1.84
N ALA A 97 16.74 -1.91 1.14
CA ALA A 97 15.65 -1.16 1.76
C ALA A 97 14.63 -2.07 2.44
N GLY A 98 14.29 -3.20 1.80
CA GLY A 98 13.46 -4.24 2.38
C GLY A 98 14.04 -4.87 3.64
N LEU A 99 15.33 -5.21 3.63
CA LEU A 99 16.06 -5.74 4.80
C LEU A 99 16.16 -4.71 5.93
N ALA A 100 16.18 -3.42 5.64
CA ALA A 100 16.14 -2.39 6.67
C ALA A 100 14.80 -2.39 7.44
N ILE A 101 13.69 -2.73 6.76
CA ILE A 101 12.35 -2.85 7.37
C ILE A 101 12.18 -4.22 8.03
N GLU A 102 12.62 -5.29 7.37
CA GLU A 102 12.46 -6.68 7.82
C GLU A 102 13.82 -7.41 7.87
N PRO A 103 14.68 -7.13 8.87
CA PRO A 103 16.07 -7.65 8.91
C PRO A 103 16.19 -9.18 8.96
N LYS A 104 15.12 -9.86 9.37
CA LYS A 104 15.05 -11.31 9.54
C LYS A 104 14.31 -12.02 8.40
N ASN A 105 13.90 -11.29 7.36
CA ASN A 105 13.22 -11.90 6.23
C ASN A 105 14.23 -12.62 5.32
N GLU A 106 14.15 -13.95 5.31
CA GLU A 106 15.04 -14.81 4.53
C GLU A 106 14.80 -14.70 3.02
N ASP A 107 13.60 -14.31 2.58
CA ASP A 107 13.31 -14.13 1.15
C ASP A 107 14.08 -12.93 0.58
N PHE A 108 14.23 -11.86 1.35
CA PHE A 108 15.07 -10.73 0.95
C PHE A 108 16.54 -11.11 0.86
N LYS A 109 17.07 -11.88 1.82
CA LYS A 109 18.45 -12.39 1.76
C LYS A 109 18.66 -13.29 0.56
N TRP A 110 17.69 -14.16 0.29
CA TRP A 110 17.69 -15.03 -0.88
C TRP A 110 17.67 -14.23 -2.18
N LEU A 111 16.76 -13.25 -2.32
CA LEU A 111 16.64 -12.43 -3.52
C LEU A 111 17.90 -11.58 -3.75
N LEU A 112 18.48 -11.02 -2.69
CA LEU A 112 19.74 -10.29 -2.75
C LEU A 112 20.91 -11.18 -3.21
N ALA A 113 20.97 -12.43 -2.71
CA ALA A 113 21.97 -13.40 -3.16
C ALA A 113 21.76 -13.76 -4.64
N GLU A 114 20.51 -13.80 -5.11
CA GLU A 114 20.18 -14.05 -6.51
C GLU A 114 20.57 -12.87 -7.41
N ALA A 115 20.27 -11.65 -6.97
CA ALA A 115 20.63 -10.42 -7.67
C ALA A 115 22.13 -10.29 -7.94
N LYS A 116 22.97 -10.79 -7.02
CA LYS A 116 24.44 -10.75 -7.14
C LYS A 116 25.03 -11.80 -8.09
N LYS A 117 24.24 -12.80 -8.50
CA LYS A 117 24.69 -13.79 -9.49
C LYS A 117 24.60 -13.21 -10.90
N PRO A 118 25.39 -13.73 -11.86
CA PRO A 118 25.17 -13.40 -13.26
C PRO A 118 23.76 -13.81 -13.68
N ALA A 119 23.09 -12.99 -14.50
CA ALA A 119 21.69 -13.17 -14.90
C ALA A 119 21.39 -14.59 -15.42
N ASN A 120 22.32 -15.18 -16.17
CA ASN A 120 22.18 -16.54 -16.70
C ASN A 120 22.13 -17.63 -15.63
N ASP A 121 22.66 -17.41 -14.43
CA ASP A 121 22.69 -18.41 -13.36
C ASP A 121 21.58 -18.20 -12.34
N ARG A 122 20.73 -17.20 -12.56
CA ARG A 122 19.66 -16.85 -11.63
C ARG A 122 18.50 -17.83 -11.65
N PHE A 123 17.87 -17.99 -10.49
CA PHE A 123 16.65 -18.77 -10.26
C PHE A 123 16.74 -20.22 -10.75
N LYS A 124 17.93 -20.83 -10.66
CA LYS A 124 18.18 -22.22 -11.06
C LYS A 124 18.31 -23.17 -9.87
N GLY A 125 17.91 -24.42 -10.10
CA GLY A 125 18.11 -25.52 -9.15
C GLY A 125 17.25 -25.43 -7.88
N LYS A 126 17.71 -26.06 -6.80
CA LYS A 126 16.97 -26.21 -5.52
C LYS A 126 16.61 -24.88 -4.83
N PHE A 127 17.19 -23.77 -5.28
CA PHE A 127 16.97 -22.43 -4.74
C PHE A 127 16.33 -21.48 -5.76
N ALA A 128 15.65 -22.02 -6.78
CA ALA A 128 14.90 -21.23 -7.76
C ALA A 128 13.74 -20.42 -7.14
N GLN A 129 13.24 -20.88 -5.99
CA GLN A 129 12.13 -20.27 -5.28
C GLN A 129 12.58 -19.74 -3.92
N PRO A 130 11.94 -18.66 -3.43
CA PRO A 130 12.24 -18.12 -2.11
C PRO A 130 11.97 -19.16 -1.02
N PRO A 131 12.71 -19.11 0.11
CA PRO A 131 12.50 -20.00 1.26
C PRO A 131 11.04 -20.09 1.72
N SER A 132 10.29 -18.99 1.66
CA SER A 132 8.87 -18.95 2.03
C SER A 132 7.95 -19.81 1.15
N ALA A 133 8.34 -20.11 -0.09
CA ALA A 133 7.54 -20.90 -1.02
C ALA A 133 7.59 -22.41 -0.76
N LYS A 134 8.51 -22.90 0.09
CA LYS A 134 8.75 -24.33 0.36
C LYS A 134 7.85 -24.92 1.45
N LYS A 135 6.69 -24.33 1.70
CA LYS A 135 5.73 -24.78 2.73
C LYS A 135 4.87 -25.95 2.25
#